data_AF-A0A3E3JYT1-F1
#
_entry.id   AF-A0A3E3JYT1-F1
#
_cell.length_a   1.000
_cell.length_b   1.000
_cell.length_c   1.000
_cell.angle_alpha   90.00
_cell.angle_beta   90.00
_cell.angle_gamma   90.00
#
_symmetry.space_group_name_H-M   'P 1'
#
loop_
_entity.id
_entity.type
_entity.pdbx_description
1 polymer ?
#
loop_
_entity_poly.entity_id
_entity_poly.type
_entity_poly.pdbx_seq_one_letter_code
_entity_poly.pdbx_strand_id
1 'polypeptide(L)'
;MKRKVQEYFFYFMLYSILGWIYEVFLEVVIYKWGFSNRGVLFGPYCVIYGVGALVLIILLGKAKQKAVHIGKWNVTPILIFIAIIGITTVIELIGSYIMEFTRGEWLWDYTRFRFNYQGRIALNPSIRFGIGGMIFLYVLQPIFVKLTEKMNSRLFEKIVAIMGILFAADVLVLIIK
;
A
#
# COMPACT_ATOMS: atom_id res chain seq x y z
N MET A 1 18.56 -0.05 -15.77
CA MET A 1 17.24 0.59 -15.64
C MET A 1 16.10 -0.43 -15.58
N LYS A 2 16.05 -1.40 -16.50
CA LYS A 2 15.00 -2.46 -16.58
C LYS A 2 14.72 -3.19 -15.25
N ARG A 3 15.76 -3.62 -14.54
CA ARG A 3 15.61 -4.39 -13.28
C ARG A 3 14.91 -3.62 -12.15
N LYS A 4 15.24 -2.34 -11.94
CA LYS A 4 14.61 -1.52 -10.90
C LYS A 4 13.11 -1.33 -11.13
N VAL A 5 12.70 -1.18 -12.40
CA VAL A 5 11.28 -1.07 -12.76
C VAL A 5 10.56 -2.37 -12.43
N GLN A 6 11.16 -3.52 -12.76
CA GLN A 6 10.62 -4.84 -12.40
C GLN A 6 10.51 -5.02 -10.89
N GLU A 7 11.48 -4.56 -10.11
CA GLU A 7 11.45 -4.59 -8.64
C GLU A 7 10.33 -3.72 -8.07
N TYR A 8 10.17 -2.49 -8.54
CA TYR A 8 9.05 -1.66 -8.10
C TYR A 8 7.71 -2.26 -8.49
N PHE A 9 7.55 -2.77 -9.70
CA PHE A 9 6.32 -3.46 -10.08
C PHE A 9 6.06 -4.70 -9.21
N PHE A 10 7.09 -5.47 -8.91
CA PHE A 10 6.99 -6.62 -8.01
C PHE A 10 6.54 -6.20 -6.60
N TYR A 11 7.15 -5.15 -6.02
CA TYR A 11 6.72 -4.62 -4.73
C TYR A 11 5.28 -4.12 -4.78
N PHE A 12 4.90 -3.36 -5.81
CA PHE A 12 3.53 -2.91 -6.02
C PHE A 12 2.54 -4.08 -5.96
N MET A 13 2.84 -5.17 -6.68
CA MET A 13 1.97 -6.34 -6.71
C MET A 13 1.92 -7.04 -5.35
N LEU A 14 3.06 -7.27 -4.70
CA LEU A 14 3.10 -7.90 -3.38
C LEU A 14 2.30 -7.11 -2.35
N TYR A 15 2.46 -5.78 -2.32
CA TYR A 15 1.74 -4.94 -1.38
C TYR A 15 0.27 -4.78 -1.72
N SER A 16 -0.12 -4.84 -3.00
CA SER A 16 -1.52 -4.92 -3.39
C SER A 16 -2.18 -6.21 -2.90
N ILE A 17 -1.48 -7.34 -2.99
CA ILE A 17 -1.96 -8.64 -2.51
C ILE A 17 -2.01 -8.67 -0.98
N LEU A 18 -0.96 -8.20 -0.30
CA LEU A 18 -0.94 -8.13 1.17
C LEU A 18 -2.04 -7.21 1.71
N GLY A 19 -2.26 -6.07 1.06
CA GLY A 19 -3.37 -5.17 1.40
C GLY A 19 -4.72 -5.85 1.23
N TRP A 20 -4.90 -6.61 0.15
CA TRP A 20 -6.11 -7.39 -0.06
C TRP A 20 -6.31 -8.46 1.01
N ILE A 21 -5.26 -9.22 1.37
CA ILE A 21 -5.32 -10.23 2.44
C ILE A 21 -5.69 -9.56 3.77
N TYR A 22 -5.09 -8.41 4.07
CA TYR A 22 -5.39 -7.65 5.27
C TYR A 22 -6.86 -7.23 5.33
N GLU A 23 -7.38 -6.62 4.27
CA GLU A 23 -8.77 -6.16 4.18
C GLU A 23 -9.76 -7.34 4.29
N VAL A 24 -9.52 -8.43 3.57
CA VAL A 24 -10.35 -9.64 3.64
C VAL A 24 -10.31 -10.26 5.04
N PHE A 25 -9.14 -10.29 5.68
CA PHE A 25 -9.03 -10.78 7.06
C PHE A 25 -9.85 -9.91 8.03
N LEU A 26 -9.81 -8.59 7.89
CA LEU A 26 -10.63 -7.70 8.70
C LEU A 26 -12.12 -8.00 8.52
N GLU A 27 -12.61 -8.14 7.29
CA GLU A 27 -14.03 -8.39 7.03
C GLU A 27 -14.51 -9.76 7.52
N VAL A 28 -13.75 -10.81 7.23
CA VAL A 28 -14.14 -12.19 7.54
C VAL A 28 -13.98 -12.49 9.03
N VAL A 29 -12.86 -12.08 9.63
CA VAL A 29 -12.48 -12.52 10.98
C VAL A 29 -12.88 -11.51 12.05
N ILE A 30 -12.62 -10.22 11.79
CA ILE A 30 -12.86 -9.16 12.80
C ILE A 30 -14.30 -8.68 12.75
N TYR A 31 -14.76 -8.26 11.57
CA TYR A 31 -16.11 -7.70 11.40
C TYR A 31 -17.18 -8.78 11.22
N LYS A 32 -16.79 -9.99 10.82
CA LYS A 32 -17.67 -11.15 10.59
C LYS A 32 -18.80 -10.85 9.61
N TRP A 33 -18.51 -10.03 8.59
CA TRP A 33 -19.47 -9.66 7.54
C TRP A 33 -19.51 -10.67 6.40
N GLY A 34 -18.65 -11.69 6.44
CA GLY A 34 -18.47 -12.64 5.35
C GLY A 34 -17.35 -12.21 4.41
N PHE A 35 -17.18 -12.97 3.33
CA PHE A 35 -16.18 -12.66 2.32
C PHE A 35 -16.73 -11.64 1.32
N SER A 36 -16.03 -10.51 1.17
CA SER A 36 -16.23 -9.60 0.05
C SER A 36 -14.88 -9.29 -0.61
N ASN A 37 -14.90 -9.10 -1.94
CA ASN A 37 -13.69 -8.68 -2.63
C ASN A 37 -13.48 -7.17 -2.42
N ARG A 38 -12.49 -6.83 -1.60
CA ARG A 38 -12.13 -5.45 -1.26
C ARG A 38 -11.28 -4.74 -2.31
N GLY A 39 -10.90 -5.47 -3.36
CA GLY A 39 -10.21 -4.93 -4.52
C GLY A 39 -11.15 -4.24 -5.50
N VAL A 40 -10.60 -3.33 -6.29
CA VAL A 40 -11.27 -2.74 -7.46
C VAL A 40 -11.33 -3.75 -8.61
N LEU A 41 -10.34 -4.63 -8.69
CA LEU A 41 -10.15 -5.63 -9.73
C LEU A 41 -10.74 -6.98 -9.32
N PHE A 42 -10.90 -7.92 -10.28
CA PHE A 42 -11.43 -9.25 -9.99
C PHE A 42 -10.45 -10.08 -9.15
N GLY A 43 -9.16 -9.94 -9.40
CA GLY A 43 -8.10 -10.59 -8.66
C GLY A 43 -7.87 -10.00 -7.26
N PRO A 44 -7.02 -10.66 -6.45
CA PRO A 44 -6.78 -10.30 -5.05
C PRO A 44 -5.84 -9.09 -4.93
N TYR A 45 -6.26 -7.93 -5.45
CA TYR A 45 -5.45 -6.74 -5.54
C TYR A 45 -6.17 -5.53 -4.92
N CYS A 46 -5.66 -5.08 -3.78
CA CYS A 46 -6.03 -3.77 -3.24
C CYS A 46 -5.01 -2.73 -3.76
N VAL A 47 -5.28 -2.19 -4.96
CA VAL A 47 -4.33 -1.34 -5.71
C VAL A 47 -3.84 -0.14 -4.88
N ILE A 48 -4.69 0.44 -4.04
CA ILE A 48 -4.33 1.57 -3.18
C ILE A 48 -3.18 1.24 -2.22
N TYR A 49 -3.09 0.00 -1.73
CA TYR A 49 -1.97 -0.45 -0.89
C TYR A 49 -0.67 -0.57 -1.68
N GLY A 50 -0.72 -1.08 -2.91
CA GLY A 50 0.43 -1.14 -3.80
C GLY A 50 0.97 0.25 -4.15
N VAL A 51 0.07 1.19 -4.51
CA VAL A 51 0.43 2.59 -4.79
C VAL A 51 1.01 3.25 -3.54
N GLY A 52 0.34 3.12 -2.39
CA GLY A 52 0.80 3.63 -1.11
C GLY A 52 2.20 3.15 -0.75
N ALA A 53 2.43 1.84 -0.86
CA ALA A 53 3.73 1.22 -0.65
C ALA A 53 4.82 1.82 -1.56
N LEU A 54 4.54 1.95 -2.85
CA LEU A 54 5.51 2.52 -3.80
C LEU A 54 5.86 3.96 -3.46
N VAL A 55 4.86 4.80 -3.16
CA VAL A 55 5.09 6.20 -2.78
C VAL A 55 5.97 6.26 -1.53
N LEU A 56 5.69 5.44 -0.51
CA LEU A 56 6.50 5.38 0.70
C LEU A 56 7.94 4.90 0.42
N ILE A 57 8.13 3.88 -0.42
CA ILE A 57 9.47 3.39 -0.79
C ILE A 57 10.27 4.47 -1.51
N ILE A 58 9.64 5.17 -2.47
CA ILE A 58 10.29 6.18 -3.29
C ILE A 58 10.66 7.40 -2.45
N LEU A 59 9.72 7.91 -1.64
CA LEU A 59 9.91 9.14 -0.86
C LEU A 59 10.75 8.90 0.40
N LEU A 60 10.51 7.80 1.11
CA LEU A 60 11.08 7.58 2.44
C LEU A 60 12.21 6.54 2.47
N GLY A 61 12.37 5.72 1.42
CA GLY A 61 13.35 4.64 1.41
C GLY A 61 14.80 5.10 1.57
N LYS A 62 15.15 6.28 1.06
CA LYS A 62 16.45 6.95 1.31
C LYS A 62 16.44 7.76 2.60
N ALA A 63 15.33 8.43 2.91
CA ALA A 63 15.21 9.29 4.09
C ALA A 63 15.42 8.49 5.39
N LYS A 64 14.89 7.26 5.46
CA LYS A 64 15.03 6.40 6.66
C LYS A 64 16.47 6.02 7.00
N GLN A 65 17.40 6.13 6.04
CA GLN A 65 18.82 5.78 6.23
C GLN A 65 19.64 6.98 6.74
N LYS A 66 19.12 8.20 6.61
CA LYS A 66 19.79 9.42 7.05
C LYS A 66 19.41 9.67 8.51
N ALA A 67 20.36 9.45 9.41
CA ALA A 67 20.13 9.67 10.83
C ALA A 67 20.08 11.18 11.15
N VAL A 68 18.89 11.68 11.46
CA VAL A 68 18.65 13.04 11.95
C VAL A 68 18.66 13.01 13.47
N HIS A 69 19.51 13.84 14.06
CA HIS A 69 19.67 13.95 15.51
C HIS A 69 19.25 15.32 16.00
N ILE A 70 18.53 15.36 17.12
CA ILE A 70 18.30 16.57 17.91
C ILE A 70 19.01 16.36 19.25
N GLY A 71 20.14 17.06 19.42
CA GLY A 71 21.07 16.77 20.51
C GLY A 71 21.60 15.33 20.42
N LYS A 72 21.39 14.54 21.49
CA LYS A 72 21.84 13.14 21.56
C LYS A 72 20.82 12.13 21.02
N TRP A 73 19.61 12.57 20.67
CA TRP A 73 18.50 11.68 20.33
C TRP A 73 18.35 11.55 18.81
N ASN A 74 18.29 10.31 18.30
CA ASN A 74 17.95 10.04 16.91
C ASN A 74 16.44 10.15 16.71
N VAL A 75 15.99 11.22 16.06
CA VAL A 75 14.57 11.52 15.83
C VAL A 75 14.04 11.00 14.49
N THR A 76 14.89 10.38 13.68
CA THR A 76 14.55 9.86 12.35
C THR A 76 13.29 8.98 12.35
N PRO A 77 13.12 7.99 13.26
CA PRO A 77 11.93 7.15 13.24
C PRO A 77 10.62 7.92 13.45
N ILE A 78 10.66 8.96 14.29
CA ILE A 78 9.50 9.83 14.56
C ILE A 78 9.16 10.65 13.31
N LEU A 79 10.18 11.24 12.67
CA LEU A 79 9.98 11.99 11.42
C LEU A 79 9.42 11.11 10.31
N ILE A 80 9.92 9.87 10.18
CA ILE A 80 9.42 8.90 9.20
C ILE A 80 7.97 8.51 9.52
N PHE A 81 7.64 8.26 10.79
CA PHE A 81 6.27 7.97 11.20
C PHE A 81 5.29 9.10 10.85
N ILE A 82 5.65 10.36 11.16
CA ILE A 82 4.83 11.53 10.81
C ILE A 82 4.69 11.66 9.29
N ALA A 83 5.77 11.46 8.55
CA ALA A 83 5.75 11.51 7.09
C ALA A 83 4.86 10.41 6.49
N ILE A 84 4.90 9.18 7.04
CA ILE A 84 4.01 8.10 6.63
C ILE A 84 2.56 8.51 6.85
N ILE A 85 2.19 8.98 8.05
CA ILE A 85 0.83 9.42 8.37
C ILE A 85 0.35 10.45 7.34
N GLY A 86 1.17 11.47 7.05
CA GLY A 86 0.83 12.50 6.08
C GLY A 86 0.62 11.94 4.68
N ILE A 87 1.57 11.14 4.18
CA ILE A 87 1.53 10.55 2.84
C ILE A 87 0.33 9.62 2.69
N THR A 88 0.11 8.69 3.64
CA THR A 88 -0.99 7.73 3.55
C THR A 88 -2.34 8.42 3.65
N THR A 89 -2.48 9.46 4.47
CA THR A 89 -3.71 10.25 4.56
C THR A 89 -4.02 10.97 3.24
N VAL A 90 -3.01 11.54 2.57
CA VAL A 90 -3.20 12.17 1.25
C VAL A 90 -3.59 11.13 0.20
N ILE A 91 -2.93 9.97 0.19
CA ILE A 91 -3.24 8.88 -0.76
C ILE A 91 -4.65 8.36 -0.52
N GLU A 92 -5.05 8.18 0.73
CA GLU A 92 -6.39 7.74 1.11
C GLU A 92 -7.45 8.75 0.66
N LEU A 93 -7.21 10.04 0.89
CA LEU A 93 -8.12 11.08 0.46
C LEU A 93 -8.28 11.11 -1.07
N ILE A 94 -7.17 11.12 -1.82
CA ILE A 94 -7.18 11.06 -3.28
C ILE A 94 -7.88 9.77 -3.76
N GLY A 95 -7.54 8.64 -3.15
CA GLY A 95 -8.14 7.34 -3.47
C GLY A 95 -9.65 7.36 -3.30
N SER A 96 -10.16 7.95 -2.22
CA SER A 96 -11.60 8.07 -1.98
C SER A 96 -12.31 8.91 -3.04
N TYR A 97 -11.70 9.99 -3.52
CA TYR A 97 -12.28 10.82 -4.59
C TYR A 97 -12.22 10.13 -5.94
N ILE A 98 -11.15 9.38 -6.24
CA ILE A 98 -11.08 8.58 -7.45
C ILE A 98 -12.16 7.49 -7.44
N MET A 99 -12.35 6.81 -6.31
CA MET A 99 -13.39 5.78 -6.17
C MET A 99 -14.79 6.38 -6.34
N GLU A 100 -15.09 7.49 -5.66
CA GLU A 100 -16.37 8.18 -5.81
C GLU A 100 -16.60 8.65 -7.26
N PHE A 101 -15.59 9.22 -7.91
CA PHE A 101 -15.73 9.68 -9.30
C PHE A 101 -15.99 8.51 -10.26
N THR A 102 -15.36 7.36 -10.03
CA THR A 102 -15.45 6.19 -10.93
C THR A 102 -16.63 5.28 -10.64
N ARG A 103 -17.15 5.26 -9.41
CA ARG A 103 -18.17 4.28 -8.95
C ARG A 103 -19.36 4.90 -8.22
N GLY A 104 -19.30 6.19 -7.89
CA GLY A 104 -20.30 6.87 -7.06
C GLY A 104 -20.14 6.62 -5.56
N GLU A 105 -19.22 5.75 -5.14
CA GLU A 105 -18.97 5.41 -3.73
C GLU A 105 -17.49 5.05 -3.48
N TRP A 106 -17.09 5.00 -2.20
CA TRP A 106 -15.76 4.56 -1.77
C TRP A 106 -15.87 3.48 -0.69
N LEU A 107 -14.79 2.72 -0.48
CA LEU A 107 -14.86 1.41 0.20
C LEU A 107 -14.89 1.44 1.74
N TRP A 108 -14.70 2.60 2.37
CA TRP A 108 -14.60 2.72 3.83
C TRP A 108 -15.33 3.95 4.33
N ASP A 109 -15.93 3.91 5.52
CA ASP A 109 -16.57 5.10 6.11
C ASP A 109 -16.03 5.38 7.51
N TYR A 110 -15.44 6.57 7.66
CA TYR A 110 -14.87 7.06 8.90
C TYR A 110 -15.70 8.15 9.58
N THR A 111 -16.95 8.37 9.19
CA THR A 111 -17.89 9.33 9.83
C THR A 111 -17.97 9.16 11.35
N ARG A 112 -17.84 7.92 11.84
CA ARG A 112 -17.90 7.58 13.27
C ARG A 112 -16.65 7.95 14.06
N PHE A 113 -15.53 8.28 13.40
CA PHE A 113 -14.29 8.65 14.07
C PHE A 113 -14.20 10.15 14.32
N ARG A 114 -13.60 10.53 15.45
CA ARG A 114 -13.26 11.93 15.74
C ARG A 114 -12.16 12.43 14.80
N PHE A 115 -12.20 13.73 14.50
CA PHE A 115 -11.30 14.38 13.53
C PHE A 115 -11.33 13.72 12.16
N ASN A 116 -12.54 13.39 11.67
CA ASN A 116 -12.74 12.92 10.30
C ASN A 116 -12.95 14.09 9.34
N TYR A 117 -12.67 13.86 8.07
CA TYR A 117 -13.00 14.75 6.96
C TYR A 117 -13.85 14.00 5.95
N GLN A 118 -15.12 14.41 5.81
CA GLN A 118 -16.12 13.82 4.90
C GLN A 118 -16.29 12.29 5.04
N GLY A 119 -15.94 11.70 6.19
CA GLY A 119 -15.90 10.25 6.35
C GLY A 119 -14.83 9.52 5.53
N ARG A 120 -13.95 10.24 4.81
CA ARG A 120 -12.93 9.67 3.92
C ARG A 120 -11.61 9.39 4.61
N ILE A 121 -11.22 10.31 5.49
CA ILE A 121 -9.99 10.20 6.29
C ILE A 121 -10.32 10.57 7.73
N ALA A 122 -9.60 9.99 8.68
CA ALA A 122 -9.71 10.35 10.09
C ALA A 122 -8.40 10.08 10.82
N LEU A 123 -8.13 10.85 11.88
CA LEU A 123 -6.86 10.77 12.61
C LEU A 123 -6.55 9.35 13.14
N ASN A 124 -7.55 8.63 13.64
CA ASN A 124 -7.35 7.29 14.20
C ASN A 124 -6.92 6.26 13.13
N PRO A 125 -7.63 6.09 12.00
CA PRO A 125 -7.13 5.36 10.83
C PRO A 125 -5.75 5.83 10.36
N SER A 126 -5.52 7.13 10.22
CA SER A 126 -4.22 7.67 9.78
C SER A 126 -3.06 7.24 10.67
N ILE A 127 -3.25 7.22 12.00
CA ILE A 127 -2.24 6.71 12.94
C ILE A 127 -1.99 5.21 12.76
N ARG A 128 -3.04 4.41 12.54
CA ARG A 128 -2.91 2.97 12.27
C ARG A 128 -2.12 2.72 10.99
N PHE A 129 -2.38 3.50 9.94
CA PHE A 129 -1.58 3.46 8.71
C PHE A 129 -0.14 3.93 8.93
N GLY A 130 0.08 4.90 9.83
CA GLY A 130 1.42 5.27 10.32
C GLY A 130 2.18 4.07 10.89
N ILE A 131 1.54 3.32 11.79
CA ILE A 131 2.16 2.15 12.44
C ILE A 131 2.39 1.04 11.40
N GLY A 132 1.39 0.75 10.56
CA GLY A 132 1.49 -0.23 9.49
C GLY A 132 2.60 0.12 8.50
N GLY A 133 2.70 1.40 8.12
CA GLY A 133 3.76 1.91 7.24
C GLY A 133 5.15 1.81 7.85
N MET A 134 5.29 1.95 9.18
CA MET A 134 6.57 1.71 9.86
C MET A 134 6.98 0.24 9.78
N ILE A 135 6.06 -0.68 10.10
CA ILE A 135 6.30 -2.13 10.00
C ILE A 135 6.66 -2.49 8.56
N PHE A 136 5.88 -2.00 7.62
CA PHE A 136 6.13 -2.14 6.19
C PHE A 136 7.55 -1.69 5.80
N LEU A 137 7.93 -0.46 6.16
CA LEU A 137 9.14 0.16 5.63
C LEU A 137 10.41 -0.38 6.30
N TYR A 138 10.35 -0.73 7.58
CA TYR A 138 11.49 -1.19 8.37
C TYR A 138 11.61 -2.72 8.45
N VAL A 139 10.53 -3.47 8.26
CA VAL A 139 10.53 -4.94 8.36
C VAL A 139 10.25 -5.59 7.03
N LEU A 140 9.08 -5.33 6.41
CA LEU A 140 8.67 -6.03 5.19
C LEU A 140 9.52 -5.67 3.98
N GLN A 141 9.78 -4.38 3.76
CA GLN A 141 10.54 -3.93 2.58
C GLN A 141 11.96 -4.50 2.56
N PRO A 142 12.76 -4.52 3.65
CA PRO A 142 14.05 -5.20 3.66
C PRO A 142 13.97 -6.70 3.38
N ILE A 143 12.91 -7.39 3.84
CA ILE A 143 12.70 -8.82 3.54
C ILE A 143 12.47 -9.01 2.04
N PHE A 144 11.64 -8.16 1.43
CA PHE A 144 11.35 -8.24 -0.01
C PHE A 144 12.55 -7.88 -0.87
N VAL A 145 13.34 -6.87 -0.48
CA VAL A 145 14.61 -6.57 -1.15
C VAL A 145 15.53 -7.78 -1.13
N LYS A 146 15.77 -8.38 0.05
CA LYS A 146 16.59 -9.60 0.17
C LYS A 146 16.05 -10.77 -0.64
N LEU A 147 14.73 -10.94 -0.71
CA LEU A 147 14.09 -11.98 -1.52
C LEU A 147 14.36 -11.76 -3.01
N THR A 148 14.20 -10.53 -3.50
CA THR A 148 14.44 -10.21 -4.91
C THR A 148 15.91 -10.31 -5.29
N GLU A 149 16.84 -9.95 -4.40
CA GLU A 149 18.29 -10.05 -4.60
C GLU A 149 18.78 -11.50 -4.66
N LYS A 150 18.20 -12.40 -3.86
CA LYS A 150 18.55 -13.84 -3.85
C LYS A 150 18.01 -14.61 -5.06
N MET A 151 17.04 -14.03 -5.77
CA MET A 151 16.35 -14.73 -6.85
C MET A 151 17.10 -14.62 -8.18
N ASN A 152 17.23 -15.75 -8.89
CA ASN A 152 17.80 -15.78 -10.23
C ASN A 152 17.10 -14.77 -11.16
N SER A 153 17.87 -13.95 -11.87
CA SER A 153 17.36 -12.92 -12.78
C SER A 153 16.34 -13.44 -13.78
N ARG A 154 16.59 -14.59 -14.42
CA ARG A 154 15.66 -15.17 -15.41
C ARG A 154 14.35 -15.62 -14.78
N LEU A 155 14.41 -16.17 -13.56
CA LEU A 155 13.20 -16.57 -12.83
C LEU A 155 12.40 -15.33 -12.41
N PHE A 156 13.07 -14.30 -11.88
CA PHE A 156 12.42 -13.06 -11.49
C PHE A 156 11.73 -12.36 -12.66
N GLU A 157 12.41 -12.25 -13.81
CA GLU A 157 11.81 -11.65 -15.01
C GLU A 157 10.55 -12.41 -15.45
N LYS A 158 10.55 -13.75 -15.40
CA LYS A 158 9.38 -14.58 -15.73
C LYS A 158 8.23 -14.34 -14.75
N ILE A 159 8.51 -14.34 -13.44
CA ILE A 159 7.49 -14.10 -12.41
C ILE A 159 6.86 -12.72 -12.61
N VAL A 160 7.67 -11.67 -12.74
CA VAL A 160 7.20 -10.30 -12.97
C VAL A 160 6.38 -10.19 -14.27
N ALA A 161 6.82 -10.85 -15.35
CA ALA A 161 6.07 -10.86 -16.61
C ALA A 161 4.69 -11.52 -16.43
N ILE A 162 4.61 -12.67 -15.77
CA ILE A 162 3.35 -13.36 -15.50
C ILE A 162 2.43 -12.48 -14.65
N MET A 163 2.95 -11.89 -13.57
CA MET A 163 2.17 -10.96 -12.73
C MET A 163 1.67 -9.76 -13.52
N GLY A 164 2.49 -9.21 -14.43
CA GLY A 164 2.12 -8.12 -15.30
C GLY A 164 1.00 -8.48 -16.27
N ILE A 165 1.08 -9.66 -16.90
CA ILE A 165 0.04 -10.14 -17.82
C ILE A 165 -1.28 -10.34 -17.07
N LEU A 166 -1.26 -11.00 -15.91
CA LEU A 166 -2.46 -11.23 -15.09
C LEU A 166 -3.10 -9.91 -14.66
N PHE A 167 -2.29 -8.99 -14.13
CA PHE A 167 -2.77 -7.67 -13.71
C PHE A 167 -3.36 -6.87 -14.87
N ALA A 168 -2.69 -6.87 -16.04
CA ALA A 168 -3.17 -6.18 -17.22
C ALA A 168 -4.49 -6.78 -17.74
N ALA A 169 -4.60 -8.11 -17.78
CA ALA A 169 -5.84 -8.78 -18.17
C ALA A 169 -7.00 -8.39 -17.24
N ASP A 170 -6.76 -8.33 -15.94
CA ASP A 170 -7.76 -7.97 -14.94
C ASP A 170 -8.22 -6.50 -15.07
N VAL A 171 -7.26 -5.58 -15.30
CA VAL A 171 -7.56 -4.17 -15.61
C VAL A 171 -8.37 -4.05 -16.91
N LEU A 172 -8.05 -4.82 -17.95
CA LEU A 172 -8.82 -4.81 -19.20
C LEU A 172 -10.25 -5.29 -18.98
N VAL A 173 -10.45 -6.35 -18.19
CA VAL A 173 -11.79 -6.83 -17.82
C VAL A 173 -12.59 -5.76 -17.08
N LEU A 174 -11.96 -5.00 -16.18
CA LEU A 174 -12.61 -3.89 -15.50
C LEU A 174 -13.03 -2.78 -16.46
N ILE A 175 -12.25 -2.47 -17.50
CA ILE A 175 -12.54 -1.39 -18.46
C ILE A 175 -13.62 -1.78 -19.47
N ILE A 176 -13.68 -3.06 -19.86
CA ILE A 176 -14.63 -3.55 -20.87
C ILE A 176 -16.05 -3.74 -20.29
N LYS A 177 -16.15 -3.98 -18.98
CA LYS A 177 -17.43 -4.10 -18.26
C LYS A 177 -18.03 -2.74 -17.95
#